data_AF-A0A1K1NTA4-F1
#
_entry.id   AF-A0A1K1NTA4-F1
#
_cell.length_a   1.000
_cell.length_b   1.000
_cell.length_c   1.000
_cell.angle_alpha   90.00
_cell.angle_beta   90.00
_cell.angle_gamma   90.00
#
_symmetry.space_group_name_H-M   'P 1'
#
loop_
_entity.id
_entity.type
_entity.pdbx_description
1 polymer ?
#
loop_
_entity_poly.entity_id
_entity_poly.type
_entity_poly.pdbx_seq_one_letter_code
_entity_poly.pdbx_strand_id
1 'polypeptide(L)'
;MLTPATLNDIACHLRDLAGYVERTPIDSLHEVFIPLSDIRKGYPAQALEALKTWSSSKARYIYQMSVDDAVCEDLYLAFAEAKDTRKNDRAYCRLNPVSRLLYVGSSVNLDARIKQHLGFGNKGTYALQLSHWLPECEGMLRIQAWRFSKEVDVAVVQAIEDGLWASNRPMFGRQGAR
;
A
#
# COMPACT_ATOMS: atom_id res chain seq x y z
N MET A 1 -17.53 27.74 -14.35
CA MET A 1 -16.34 28.47 -14.84
C MET A 1 -15.39 28.66 -13.67
N LEU A 2 -14.08 28.51 -13.87
CA LEU A 2 -13.11 28.77 -12.82
C LEU A 2 -13.07 30.28 -12.55
N THR A 3 -13.42 30.71 -11.34
CA THR A 3 -13.44 32.13 -10.94
C THR A 3 -12.49 32.39 -9.77
N PRO A 4 -12.08 33.64 -9.51
CA PRO A 4 -11.29 33.97 -8.33
C PRO A 4 -11.94 33.52 -7.01
N ALA A 5 -13.26 33.65 -6.88
CA ALA A 5 -13.99 33.17 -5.70
C ALA A 5 -13.87 31.64 -5.55
N THR A 6 -14.08 30.90 -6.64
CA THR A 6 -13.91 29.43 -6.64
C THR A 6 -12.48 29.01 -6.27
N LEU A 7 -11.47 29.74 -6.75
CA LEU A 7 -10.07 29.47 -6.37
C LEU A 7 -9.81 29.72 -4.88
N ASN A 8 -10.42 30.77 -4.32
CA ASN A 8 -10.31 31.05 -2.88
C ASN A 8 -10.98 29.96 -2.03
N ASP A 9 -12.16 29.50 -2.43
CA ASP A 9 -12.87 28.42 -1.72
C ASP A 9 -12.07 27.12 -1.74
N ILE A 10 -11.48 26.77 -2.90
CA ILE A 10 -10.58 25.62 -3.02
C ILE A 10 -9.38 25.80 -2.08
N ALA A 11 -8.76 26.97 -2.06
CA ALA A 11 -7.61 27.24 -1.20
C ALA A 11 -7.96 27.12 0.30
N CYS A 12 -9.11 27.64 0.73
CA CYS A 12 -9.59 27.48 2.10
C CYS A 12 -9.79 26.00 2.43
N HIS A 13 -10.46 25.24 1.56
CA HIS A 13 -10.66 23.80 1.77
C HIS A 13 -9.34 23.02 1.88
N LEU A 14 -8.35 23.34 1.06
CA LEU A 14 -7.03 22.71 1.13
C LEU A 14 -6.30 23.04 2.44
N ARG A 15 -6.43 24.28 2.95
CA ARG A 15 -5.86 24.65 4.26
C ARG A 15 -6.57 23.91 5.40
N ASP A 16 -7.89 23.78 5.34
CA ASP A 16 -8.65 23.03 6.33
C ASP A 16 -8.24 21.56 6.31
N LEU A 17 -8.14 20.95 5.12
CA LEU A 17 -7.65 19.59 4.94
C LEU A 17 -6.26 19.39 5.54
N ALA A 18 -5.33 20.32 5.28
CA ALA A 18 -4.00 20.29 5.89
C ALA A 18 -4.07 20.34 7.42
N GLY A 19 -4.91 21.23 7.98
CA GLY A 19 -5.14 21.30 9.42
C GLY A 19 -5.76 20.03 10.00
N TYR A 20 -6.63 19.33 9.26
CA TYR A 20 -7.15 18.04 9.67
C TYR A 20 -6.08 16.95 9.64
N VAL A 21 -5.26 16.90 8.60
CA VAL A 21 -4.12 15.96 8.50
C VAL A 21 -3.18 16.14 9.70
N GLU A 22 -2.80 17.39 10.02
CA GLU A 22 -1.89 17.69 11.13
C GLU A 22 -2.44 17.26 12.50
N ARG A 23 -3.75 17.40 12.72
CA ARG A 23 -4.40 17.05 13.99
C ARG A 23 -4.88 15.61 14.08
N THR A 24 -4.79 14.84 13.00
CA THR A 24 -5.34 13.48 12.97
C THR A 24 -4.49 12.55 13.83
N PRO A 25 -5.04 11.97 14.90
CA PRO A 25 -4.30 11.03 15.72
C PRO A 25 -4.14 9.69 14.99
N ILE A 26 -2.97 9.09 15.17
CA ILE A 26 -2.75 7.68 14.86
C ILE A 26 -3.14 6.89 16.11
N ASP A 27 -4.18 6.05 16.00
CA ASP A 27 -4.67 5.27 17.14
C ASP A 27 -3.66 4.20 17.58
N SER A 28 -3.05 3.53 16.60
CA SER A 28 -2.04 2.50 16.83
C SER A 28 -1.27 2.18 15.54
N LEU A 29 -0.11 1.56 15.71
CA LEU A 29 0.75 1.02 14.65
C LEU A 29 0.90 -0.49 14.85
N HIS A 30 0.92 -1.23 13.76
CA HIS A 30 1.28 -2.64 13.75
C HIS A 30 2.29 -2.93 12.65
N GLU A 31 3.21 -3.84 12.93
CA GLU A 31 4.27 -4.23 12.00
C GLU A 31 4.36 -5.74 11.91
N VAL A 32 4.60 -6.24 10.70
CA VAL A 32 4.88 -7.65 10.46
C VAL A 32 6.03 -7.79 9.47
N PHE A 33 6.86 -8.79 9.70
CA PHE A 33 7.98 -9.16 8.85
C PHE A 33 7.73 -10.56 8.30
N ILE A 34 7.85 -10.72 6.99
CA ILE A 34 7.56 -11.97 6.30
C ILE A 34 8.77 -12.32 5.42
N PRO A 35 9.43 -13.47 5.61
CA PRO A 35 10.44 -13.93 4.69
C PRO A 35 9.85 -14.07 3.27
N LEU A 36 10.58 -13.59 2.27
CA LEU A 36 10.16 -13.75 0.87
C LEU A 36 10.00 -15.23 0.49
N SER A 37 10.83 -16.11 1.08
CA SER A 37 10.74 -17.55 0.94
C SER A 37 9.43 -18.14 1.44
N ASP A 38 8.81 -17.57 2.48
CA ASP A 38 7.53 -18.04 2.99
C ASP A 38 6.38 -17.68 2.05
N ILE A 39 6.43 -16.50 1.41
CA ILE A 39 5.45 -16.11 0.38
C ILE A 39 5.54 -17.04 -0.84
N ARG A 40 6.75 -17.46 -1.22
CA ARG A 40 6.96 -18.44 -2.31
C ARG A 40 6.36 -19.82 -1.97
N LYS A 41 6.45 -20.25 -0.71
CA LYS A 41 5.91 -21.53 -0.24
C LYS A 41 4.38 -21.53 -0.13
N GLY A 42 3.76 -20.37 0.06
CA GLY A 42 2.31 -20.26 0.15
C GLY A 42 1.85 -19.04 0.95
N TYR A 43 0.59 -19.07 1.39
CA TYR A 43 0.04 -17.97 2.19
C TYR A 43 0.65 -17.97 3.61
N PRO A 44 1.35 -16.91 4.05
CA PRO A 44 2.04 -16.85 5.33
C PRO A 44 1.06 -16.55 6.48
N ALA A 45 0.08 -17.43 6.70
CA ALA A 45 -1.01 -17.22 7.65
C ALA A 45 -0.52 -16.95 9.07
N GLN A 46 0.49 -17.70 9.53
CA GLN A 46 1.03 -17.57 10.88
C GLN A 46 1.64 -16.19 11.13
N ALA A 47 2.39 -15.65 10.16
CA ALA A 47 2.98 -14.32 10.28
C ALA A 47 1.90 -13.22 10.30
N LEU A 48 0.80 -13.42 9.57
CA LEU A 48 -0.28 -12.43 9.42
C LEU A 48 -1.35 -12.49 10.50
N GLU A 49 -1.38 -13.52 11.36
CA GLU A 49 -2.48 -13.73 12.30
C GLU A 49 -2.63 -12.58 13.31
N ALA A 50 -1.50 -12.03 13.78
CA ALA A 50 -1.49 -10.87 14.66
C ALA A 50 -2.03 -9.62 13.95
N LEU A 51 -1.62 -9.37 12.70
CA LEU A 51 -2.11 -8.24 11.90
C LEU A 51 -3.61 -8.37 11.63
N LYS A 52 -4.06 -9.57 11.26
CA LYS A 52 -5.47 -9.88 10.99
C LYS A 52 -6.33 -9.64 12.23
N THR A 53 -5.91 -10.15 13.38
CA THR A 53 -6.60 -9.96 14.67
C THR A 53 -6.64 -8.49 15.04
N TRP A 54 -5.51 -7.79 14.92
CA TRP A 54 -5.43 -6.36 15.14
C TRP A 54 -6.40 -5.62 14.21
N SER A 55 -6.40 -5.88 12.90
CA SER A 55 -7.25 -5.18 11.93
C SER A 55 -8.71 -5.64 11.84
N SER A 56 -9.20 -6.40 12.82
CA SER A 56 -10.56 -6.96 12.79
C SER A 56 -11.66 -5.94 13.10
N SER A 57 -11.31 -4.81 13.73
CA SER A 57 -12.26 -3.75 14.06
C SER A 57 -12.56 -2.84 12.87
N LYS A 58 -13.74 -2.20 12.89
CA LYS A 58 -14.09 -1.17 11.90
C LYS A 58 -13.24 0.08 12.15
N ALA A 59 -12.25 0.30 11.29
CA ALA A 59 -11.35 1.44 11.33
C ALA A 59 -10.89 1.80 9.90
N ARG A 60 -10.10 2.87 9.78
CA ARG A 60 -9.34 3.16 8.56
C ARG A 60 -7.89 2.74 8.77
N TYR A 61 -7.29 2.20 7.72
CA TYR A 61 -5.90 1.79 7.75
C TYR A 61 -5.15 2.44 6.61
N ILE A 62 -3.94 2.93 6.90
CA ILE A 62 -2.92 3.21 5.90
C ILE A 62 -1.82 2.19 6.13
N TYR A 63 -1.29 1.61 5.05
CA TYR A 63 -0.23 0.62 5.14
C TYR A 63 0.82 0.86 4.07
N GLN A 64 2.02 0.39 4.38
CA GLN A 64 3.14 0.39 3.45
C GLN A 64 3.87 -0.94 3.47
N MET A 65 4.44 -1.30 2.33
CA MET A 65 5.23 -2.51 2.13
C MET A 65 6.63 -2.12 1.70
N SER A 66 7.66 -2.63 2.37
CA SER A 66 9.06 -2.33 2.06
C SER A 66 9.94 -3.57 2.15
N VAL A 67 11.10 -3.49 1.54
CA VAL A 67 12.16 -4.51 1.59
C VAL A 67 13.51 -3.84 1.81
N ASP A 68 14.55 -4.66 1.99
CA ASP A 68 15.93 -4.20 2.04
C ASP A 68 16.46 -3.82 0.64
N ASP A 69 17.47 -2.95 0.61
CA ASP A 69 18.07 -2.43 -0.64
C ASP A 69 18.56 -3.55 -1.56
N ALA A 70 19.13 -4.61 -0.95
CA ALA A 70 19.79 -5.70 -1.66
C ALA A 70 18.89 -6.46 -2.63
N VAL A 71 17.56 -6.42 -2.45
CA VAL A 71 16.60 -7.15 -3.30
C VAL A 71 15.80 -6.22 -4.23
N CYS A 72 15.98 -4.91 -4.15
CA CYS A 72 15.11 -3.96 -4.85
C CYS A 72 15.16 -4.11 -6.38
N GLU A 73 16.37 -4.23 -6.95
CA GLU A 73 16.56 -4.38 -8.40
C GLU A 73 15.98 -5.70 -8.92
N ASP A 74 16.23 -6.80 -8.22
CA ASP A 74 15.71 -8.12 -8.60
C ASP A 74 14.18 -8.14 -8.60
N LEU A 75 13.56 -7.53 -7.57
CA LEU A 75 12.11 -7.42 -7.50
C LEU A 75 11.54 -6.50 -8.59
N TYR A 76 12.23 -5.41 -8.92
CA TYR A 76 11.83 -4.50 -9.99
C TYR A 76 11.79 -5.21 -11.34
N LEU A 77 12.88 -5.90 -11.70
CA LEU A 77 13.01 -6.62 -12.96
C LEU A 77 11.97 -7.74 -13.07
N ALA A 78 11.81 -8.55 -12.01
CA ALA A 78 10.85 -9.64 -11.99
C ALA A 78 9.39 -9.16 -12.10
N PHE A 79 9.04 -8.06 -11.44
CA PHE A 79 7.70 -7.48 -11.57
C PHE A 79 7.47 -6.90 -12.98
N ALA A 80 8.46 -6.22 -13.55
CA ALA A 80 8.37 -5.64 -14.88
C ALA A 80 8.10 -6.73 -15.93
N GLU A 81 8.86 -7.84 -15.89
CA GLU A 81 8.67 -8.99 -16.76
C GLU A 81 7.28 -9.62 -16.58
N ALA A 82 6.87 -9.86 -15.33
CA ALA A 82 5.57 -10.47 -15.04
C ALA A 82 4.40 -9.61 -15.52
N LYS A 83 4.54 -8.29 -15.42
CA LYS A 83 3.54 -7.33 -15.90
C LYS A 83 3.46 -7.29 -17.42
N ASP A 84 4.60 -7.24 -18.11
CA ASP A 84 4.68 -7.20 -19.57
C ASP A 84 4.09 -8.48 -20.20
N THR A 85 4.45 -9.62 -19.64
CA THR A 85 3.98 -10.94 -20.08
C THR A 85 2.57 -11.30 -19.60
N ARG A 86 1.92 -10.43 -18.79
CA ARG A 86 0.65 -10.69 -18.10
C ARG A 86 0.64 -12.05 -17.39
N LYS A 87 1.74 -12.37 -16.71
CA LYS A 87 1.97 -13.67 -16.07
C LYS A 87 0.74 -14.12 -15.26
N ASN A 88 0.30 -15.36 -15.50
CA ASN A 88 -0.87 -15.98 -14.86
C ASN A 88 -2.20 -15.21 -15.06
N ASP A 89 -2.33 -14.40 -16.12
CA ASP A 89 -3.51 -13.58 -16.44
C ASP A 89 -3.95 -12.64 -15.30
N ARG A 90 -2.98 -12.08 -14.57
CA ARG A 90 -3.26 -11.21 -13.41
C ARG A 90 -3.19 -9.73 -13.74
N ALA A 91 -3.96 -8.96 -12.99
CA ALA A 91 -3.94 -7.50 -13.01
C ALA A 91 -2.83 -6.99 -12.07
N TYR A 92 -1.75 -6.49 -12.66
CA TYR A 92 -0.61 -5.91 -11.95
C TYR A 92 -0.77 -4.40 -11.79
N CYS A 93 -0.45 -3.88 -10.60
CA CYS A 93 -0.47 -2.44 -10.33
C CYS A 93 0.57 -1.68 -11.18
N ARG A 94 0.56 -0.34 -11.10
CA ARG A 94 1.51 0.51 -11.83
C ARG A 94 2.95 0.24 -11.38
N LEU A 95 3.90 0.32 -12.32
CA LEU A 95 5.34 0.25 -12.09
C LEU A 95 5.90 1.68 -12.10
N ASN A 96 6.75 2.01 -11.13
CA ASN A 96 7.46 3.27 -10.96
C ASN A 96 8.96 2.96 -10.79
N PRO A 97 9.87 3.97 -10.77
CA PRO A 97 11.29 3.73 -10.55
C PRO A 97 11.62 2.93 -9.28
N VAL A 98 12.79 2.30 -9.27
CA VAL A 98 13.28 1.47 -8.16
C VAL A 98 13.24 2.25 -6.83
N SER A 99 12.69 1.63 -5.79
CA SER A 99 12.58 2.17 -4.44
C SER A 99 12.49 1.03 -3.42
N ARG A 100 13.06 1.23 -2.22
CA ARG A 100 12.89 0.30 -1.08
C ARG A 100 11.44 0.13 -0.67
N LEU A 101 10.66 1.18 -0.86
CA LEU A 101 9.25 1.15 -0.58
C LEU A 101 8.53 0.58 -1.78
N LEU A 102 7.95 -0.61 -1.62
CA LEU A 102 7.27 -1.31 -2.70
C LEU A 102 5.89 -0.71 -2.96
N TYR A 103 5.13 -0.39 -1.92
CA TYR A 103 3.74 0.02 -2.08
C TYR A 103 3.26 0.82 -0.86
N VAL A 104 2.34 1.76 -1.10
CA VAL A 104 1.56 2.47 -0.09
C VAL A 104 0.08 2.38 -0.49
N GLY A 105 -0.80 2.16 0.48
CA GLY A 105 -2.24 2.23 0.23
C GLY A 105 -3.05 2.43 1.50
N SER A 106 -4.34 2.71 1.33
CA SER A 106 -5.31 2.67 2.41
C SER A 106 -6.37 1.57 2.21
N SER A 107 -7.01 1.16 3.31
CA SER A 107 -8.12 0.20 3.27
C SER A 107 -9.01 0.30 4.50
N VAL A 108 -10.28 -0.12 4.36
CA VAL A 108 -11.20 -0.43 5.47
C VAL A 108 -11.20 -1.91 5.84
N ASN A 109 -10.64 -2.76 4.96
CA ASN A 109 -10.44 -4.20 5.18
C ASN A 109 -8.99 -4.53 4.87
N LEU A 110 -8.12 -4.35 5.87
CA LEU A 110 -6.67 -4.47 5.70
C LEU A 110 -6.27 -5.91 5.35
N ASP A 111 -6.75 -6.91 6.10
CA ASP A 111 -6.47 -8.34 5.85
C ASP A 111 -6.73 -8.73 4.39
N ALA A 112 -7.92 -8.44 3.87
CA ALA A 112 -8.27 -8.75 2.49
C ALA A 112 -7.34 -8.05 1.48
N ARG A 113 -6.94 -6.80 1.77
CA ARG A 113 -6.07 -6.03 0.88
C ARG A 113 -4.63 -6.54 0.88
N ILE A 114 -4.08 -6.86 2.05
CA ILE A 114 -2.76 -7.50 2.17
C ILE A 114 -2.76 -8.84 1.45
N LYS A 115 -3.79 -9.67 1.64
CA LYS A 115 -3.94 -10.95 0.95
C LYS A 115 -3.92 -10.81 -0.59
N GLN A 116 -4.57 -9.78 -1.14
CA GLN A 116 -4.52 -9.48 -2.57
C GLN A 116 -3.11 -9.09 -3.04
N HIS A 117 -2.41 -8.22 -2.29
CA HIS A 117 -1.04 -7.84 -2.61
C HIS A 117 -0.07 -9.02 -2.57
N LEU A 118 -0.23 -9.93 -1.62
CA LEU A 118 0.57 -11.15 -1.55
C LEU A 118 0.27 -12.15 -2.69
N GLY A 119 -0.81 -11.96 -3.47
CA GLY A 119 -1.17 -12.81 -4.62
C GLY A 119 -2.27 -13.84 -4.34
N PHE A 120 -2.76 -13.92 -3.10
CA PHE A 120 -3.76 -14.91 -2.70
C PHE A 120 -5.22 -14.40 -2.83
N GLY A 121 -5.40 -13.30 -3.58
CA GLY A 121 -6.70 -12.71 -3.90
C GLY A 121 -7.14 -12.98 -5.35
N ASN A 122 -8.16 -12.25 -5.79
CA ASN A 122 -8.67 -12.31 -7.16
C ASN A 122 -7.60 -11.86 -8.17
N LYS A 123 -7.48 -12.60 -9.29
CA LYS A 123 -6.59 -12.27 -10.40
C LYS A 123 -6.89 -10.91 -11.05
N GLY A 124 -8.15 -10.46 -11.03
CA GLY A 124 -8.57 -9.19 -11.65
C GLY A 124 -8.30 -7.95 -10.78
N THR A 125 -7.89 -8.12 -9.53
CA THR A 125 -7.60 -6.98 -8.65
C THR A 125 -6.22 -6.42 -8.94
N TYR A 126 -6.15 -5.15 -9.32
CA TYR A 126 -4.89 -4.41 -9.44
C TYR A 126 -4.19 -4.34 -8.07
N ALA A 127 -3.18 -5.18 -7.91
CA ALA A 127 -2.37 -5.33 -6.71
C ALA A 127 -0.94 -5.74 -7.09
N LEU A 128 -0.09 -5.98 -6.09
CA LEU A 128 1.27 -6.45 -6.32
C LEU A 128 1.28 -7.89 -6.87
N GLN A 129 0.40 -8.76 -6.36
CA GLN A 129 0.31 -10.16 -6.76
C GLN A 129 1.62 -10.95 -6.53
N LEU A 130 2.34 -10.67 -5.44
CA LEU A 130 3.73 -11.10 -5.17
C LEU A 130 4.00 -12.58 -5.45
N SER A 131 3.19 -13.51 -4.94
CA SER A 131 3.42 -14.95 -5.07
C SER A 131 3.46 -15.47 -6.52
N HIS A 132 3.05 -14.65 -7.50
CA HIS A 132 3.01 -15.04 -8.91
C HIS A 132 4.27 -14.69 -9.70
N TRP A 133 5.16 -13.88 -9.15
CA TRP A 133 6.36 -13.40 -9.85
C TRP A 133 7.58 -13.24 -8.96
N LEU A 134 7.43 -13.36 -7.64
CA LEU A 134 8.52 -13.22 -6.68
C LEU A 134 9.69 -14.15 -7.06
N PRO A 135 10.88 -13.59 -7.39
CA PRO A 135 12.03 -14.38 -7.79
C PRO A 135 12.60 -15.16 -6.60
N GLU A 136 13.49 -16.10 -6.89
CA GLU A 136 14.24 -16.87 -5.89
C GLU A 136 15.35 -16.01 -5.28
N CYS A 137 14.96 -15.12 -4.37
CA CYS A 137 15.84 -14.25 -3.61
C CYS A 137 15.55 -14.35 -2.11
N GLU A 138 16.57 -14.16 -1.28
CA GLU A 138 16.41 -14.07 0.17
C GLU A 138 16.19 -12.62 0.60
N GLY A 139 15.31 -12.41 1.58
CA GLY A 139 14.95 -11.08 2.05
C GLY A 139 13.68 -11.10 2.89
N MET A 140 13.35 -9.94 3.45
CA MET A 140 12.19 -9.75 4.30
C MET A 140 11.25 -8.69 3.72
N LEU A 141 9.98 -9.04 3.56
CA LEU A 141 8.91 -8.08 3.37
C LEU A 141 8.48 -7.52 4.72
N ARG A 142 8.67 -6.22 4.93
CA ARG A 142 8.09 -5.49 6.06
C ARG A 142 6.76 -4.88 5.64
N ILE A 143 5.72 -5.10 6.43
CA ILE A 143 4.44 -4.41 6.30
C ILE A 143 4.24 -3.59 7.57
N GLN A 144 4.06 -2.28 7.40
CA GLN A 144 3.68 -1.38 8.49
C GLN A 144 2.27 -0.88 8.22
N ALA A 145 1.42 -0.87 9.25
CA ALA A 145 0.05 -0.40 9.15
C ALA A 145 -0.30 0.51 10.31
N TRP A 146 -0.85 1.68 9.99
CA TRP A 146 -1.37 2.64 10.94
C TRP A 146 -2.89 2.57 10.95
N ARG A 147 -3.46 2.54 12.16
CA ARG A 147 -4.90 2.60 12.38
C ARG A 147 -5.31 4.03 12.67
N PHE A 148 -6.41 4.42 12.07
CA PHE A 148 -7.13 5.66 12.34
C PHE A 148 -8.58 5.33 12.68
N SER A 149 -9.18 6.18 13.50
CA SER A 149 -10.59 6.08 13.85
C SER A 149 -11.46 6.06 12.58
N LYS A 150 -12.58 5.32 12.62
CA LYS A 150 -13.50 5.21 11.47
C LYS A 150 -14.19 6.55 11.14
N GLU A 151 -14.19 7.47 12.10
CA GLU A 151 -14.72 8.82 12.04
C GLU A 151 -13.80 9.79 11.28
N VAL A 152 -12.53 9.42 11.06
CA VAL A 152 -11.62 10.22 10.23
C VAL A 152 -12.12 10.23 8.79
N ASP A 153 -12.18 11.44 8.22
CA ASP A 153 -12.64 11.66 6.84
C ASP A 153 -11.76 10.90 5.82
N VAL A 154 -12.39 10.37 4.79
CA VAL A 154 -11.71 9.69 3.68
C VAL A 154 -10.73 10.61 2.98
N ALA A 155 -11.08 11.89 2.82
CA ALA A 155 -10.21 12.88 2.19
C ALA A 155 -8.92 13.08 2.99
N VAL A 156 -8.99 13.02 4.33
CA VAL A 156 -7.82 13.11 5.21
C VAL A 156 -6.94 11.88 5.08
N VAL A 157 -7.53 10.68 5.13
CA VAL A 157 -6.80 9.41 4.92
C VAL A 157 -6.11 9.40 3.56
N GLN A 158 -6.81 9.83 2.51
CA GLN A 158 -6.26 9.90 1.16
C GLN A 158 -5.15 10.94 1.06
N ALA A 159 -5.28 12.11 1.70
CA ALA A 159 -4.21 13.12 1.72
C ALA A 159 -2.94 12.60 2.41
N ILE A 160 -3.08 11.82 3.49
CA ILE A 160 -1.94 11.16 4.15
C ILE A 160 -1.33 10.10 3.23
N GLU A 161 -2.14 9.25 2.60
CA GLU A 161 -1.68 8.25 1.63
C GLU A 161 -0.90 8.90 0.46
N ASP A 162 -1.45 9.97 -0.10
CA ASP A 162 -0.84 10.72 -1.21
C ASP A 162 0.45 11.42 -0.78
N GLY A 163 0.51 11.96 0.43
CA GLY A 163 1.71 12.53 1.02
C GLY A 163 2.81 11.49 1.22
N LEU A 164 2.47 10.30 1.74
CA LEU A 164 3.40 9.19 1.88
C LEU A 164 3.90 8.71 0.51
N TRP A 165 3.01 8.60 -0.48
CA TRP A 165 3.39 8.24 -1.84
C TRP A 165 4.35 9.27 -2.44
N ALA A 166 4.04 10.56 -2.33
CA ALA A 166 4.86 11.65 -2.90
C ALA A 166 6.26 11.70 -2.27
N SER A 167 6.33 11.47 -0.96
CA SER A 167 7.58 11.57 -0.20
C SER A 167 8.50 10.38 -0.43
N ASN A 168 7.93 9.18 -0.59
CA ASN A 168 8.71 7.94 -0.65
C ASN A 168 8.82 7.31 -2.04
N ARG A 169 7.98 7.76 -2.99
CA ARG A 169 7.96 7.31 -4.39
C ARG A 169 8.00 5.77 -4.49
N PRO A 170 6.95 5.07 -4.05
CA PRO A 170 6.98 3.63 -3.99
C PRO A 170 7.15 3.01 -5.38
N MET A 171 7.89 1.91 -5.45
CA MET A 171 8.24 1.19 -6.67
C MET A 171 7.00 0.74 -7.45
N PHE A 172 5.90 0.47 -6.74
CA PHE A 172 4.66 0.00 -7.33
C PHE A 172 3.43 0.77 -6.80
N GLY A 173 2.38 0.82 -7.61
CA GLY A 173 1.14 1.53 -7.29
C GLY A 173 1.07 2.94 -7.88
N ARG A 174 0.00 3.67 -7.54
CA ARG A 174 -0.28 5.01 -8.05
C ARG A 174 -0.39 5.99 -6.88
N GLN A 175 -0.11 7.26 -7.17
CA GLN A 175 -0.53 8.36 -6.32
C GLN A 175 -2.00 8.63 -6.54
N GLY A 176 -2.80 8.61 -5.48
CA GLY A 176 -4.20 9.00 -5.50
C GLY A 176 -5.15 8.08 -6.26
N ALA A 177 -6.43 8.33 -6.03
CA ALA A 177 -7.53 7.66 -6.70
C ALA A 177 -7.92 8.37 -8.02
N ARG A 178 -6.98 8.46 -8.99
CA ARG A 178 -7.32 8.80 -10.38
C ARG A 178 -6.53 7.94 -11.39
#